data_AF-A0A0B8PKZ5-F1
#
_entry.id   AF-A0A0B8PKZ5-F1
#
_cell.length_a   1.000
_cell.length_b   1.000
_cell.length_c   1.000
_cell.angle_alpha   90.00
_cell.angle_beta   90.00
_cell.angle_gamma   90.00
#
_symmetry.space_group_name_H-M   'P 1'
#
loop_
_entity.id
_entity.type
_entity.pdbx_description
1 polymer ?
#
loop_
_entity_poly.entity_id
_entity_poly.type
_entity_poly.pdbx_seq_one_letter_code
_entity_poly.pdbx_strand_id
1 'polypeptide(L)' 'MGFGLPAAMGASVARPDDQSILITGDGSFMMNVQELGT' A
#
# COMPACT_ATOMS: atom_id res chain seq x y z
N MET A 1 11.19 4.09 -3.34
CA MET A 1 10.20 4.93 -2.64
C MET A 1 8.91 4.93 -3.47
N GLY A 2 7.73 4.94 -2.85
CA GLY A 2 6.42 4.84 -3.54
C GLY A 2 5.87 3.41 -3.73
N PHE A 3 6.71 2.40 -3.96
CA PHE A 3 6.26 1.03 -4.24
C PHE A 3 5.42 0.36 -3.13
N GLY A 4 5.62 0.73 -1.86
CA GLY A 4 5.03 0.02 -0.72
C GLY A 4 3.49 0.02 -0.70
N LEU A 5 2.85 1.15 -1.03
CA LEU A 5 1.39 1.27 -1.04
C LEU A 5 0.70 0.40 -2.11
N PRO A 6 1.06 0.49 -3.40
CA PRO A 6 0.49 -0.39 -4.42
C PRO A 6 0.79 -1.87 -4.16
N ALA A 7 1.99 -2.19 -3.64
CA ALA A 7 2.35 -3.57 -3.31
C ALA A 7 1.49 -4.14 -2.17
N ALA A 8 1.24 -3.36 -1.12
CA ALA A 8 0.41 -3.78 0.00
C ALA A 8 -1.07 -3.94 -0.41
N MET A 9 -1.58 -3.05 -1.25
CA MET A 9 -2.91 -3.16 -1.86
C MET A 9 -3.03 -4.46 -2.69
N GLY A 10 -2.04 -4.73 -3.56
CA GLY A 10 -2.00 -5.95 -4.36
C GLY A 10 -1.91 -7.23 -3.51
N ALA A 11 -1.16 -7.19 -2.41
CA ALA A 11 -1.06 -8.30 -1.47
C ALA A 11 -2.42 -8.59 -0.79
N SER A 12 -3.14 -7.55 -0.35
CA SER A 12 -4.48 -7.69 0.24
C SER A 12 -5.50 -8.25 -0.76
N VAL A 13 -5.42 -7.85 -2.04
CA VAL A 13 -6.29 -8.38 -3.09
C VAL A 13 -5.98 -9.85 -3.39
N ALA A 14 -4.69 -10.22 -3.44
CA ALA A 14 -4.26 -11.58 -3.74
C ALA A 14 -4.49 -12.56 -2.57
N ARG A 15 -4.51 -12.06 -1.33
CA ARG A 15 -4.71 -12.83 -0.09
C ARG A 15 -5.71 -12.15 0.83
N PRO A 16 -7.01 -12.23 0.53
CA PRO A 16 -8.04 -11.49 1.27
C PRO A 16 -8.19 -11.94 2.74
N ASP A 17 -7.77 -13.16 3.08
CA ASP A 17 -7.85 -13.72 4.42
C ASP A 17 -6.63 -13.41 5.30
N ASP A 18 -5.54 -12.90 4.71
CA ASP A 18 -4.30 -12.56 5.41
C ASP A 18 -4.29 -11.05 5.77
N GLN A 19 -3.80 -10.70 6.96
CA GLN A 19 -3.61 -9.29 7.33
C GLN A 19 -2.36 -8.70 6.65
N SER A 20 -2.56 -7.76 5.73
CA SER A 20 -1.49 -6.98 5.09
C SER A 20 -1.15 -5.74 5.91
N ILE A 21 0.14 -5.55 6.26
CA ILE A 21 0.62 -4.38 7.03
C ILE A 21 1.72 -3.68 6.22
N LEU A 22 1.50 -2.40 5.91
CA LEU A 22 2.48 -1.53 5.27
C LEU A 22 3.13 -0.60 6.29
N ILE A 23 4.47 -0.66 6.40
CA ILE A 23 5.27 0.34 7.13
C ILE A 23 5.98 1.19 6.08
N THR A 24 5.64 2.47 5.98
CA THR A 24 6.21 3.40 5.00
C THR A 24 6.42 4.77 5.63
N GLY A 25 7.45 5.49 5.18
CA GLY A 25 7.68 6.88 5.57
C GLY A 25 6.65 7.83 4.95
N ASP A 26 6.48 9.00 5.55
CA ASP A 26 5.59 10.08 5.12
C ASP A 26 5.86 10.54 3.67
N GLY A 27 7.13 10.74 3.30
CA GLY A 27 7.50 11.11 1.94
C GLY A 27 7.18 10.04 0.90
N SER A 28 7.31 8.75 1.25
CA SER A 28 6.93 7.64 0.37
C SER A 28 5.42 7.43 0.32
N PHE A 29 4.71 7.74 1.40
CA PHE A 29 3.25 7.68 1.46
C PHE A 29 2.63 8.77 0.58
N MET A 30 3.12 10.01 0.68
CA MET A 30 2.62 11.14 -0.13
C MET A 30 2.84 10.96 -1.64
N MET A 31 3.77 10.10 -2.07
CA MET A 31 3.97 9.81 -3.50
C MET A 31 2.77 9.11 -4.13
N ASN A 32 2.11 8.22 -3.38
CA ASN A 32 1.07 7.32 -3.90
C ASN A 32 -0.25 7.37 -3.14
N VAL A 33 -0.43 8.35 -2.23
CA VAL A 33 -1.64 8.49 -1.42
C VAL A 33 -2.94 8.58 -2.25
N GLN A 34 -2.86 9.05 -3.49
CA GLN A 34 -3.97 9.06 -4.45
C GLN A 34 -4.56 7.66 -4.73
N GLU A 35 -3.76 6.60 -4.59
CA GLU A 35 -4.21 5.22 -4.81
C GLU A 35 -5.17 4.73 -3.70
N LEU A 36 -5.20 5.40 -2.55
CA LEU A 36 -6.06 5.05 -1.41
C LEU A 36 -7.54 5.41 -1.63
N GLY A 37 -7.83 6.25 -2.63
CA GLY A 37 -9.20 6.63 -3.02
C GLY A 37 -9.82 5.74 -4.10
N THR A 38 -9.15 4.65 -4.49
CA THR A 38 -9.63 3.67 -5.49
C THR A 38 -10.19 2.45 -4.77
#